data_AF-A0A7V1HXS8-F1
#
_entry.id   AF-A0A7V1HXS8-F1
#
_cell.length_a   1.000
_cell.length_b   1.000
_cell.length_c   1.000
_cell.angle_alpha   90.00
_cell.angle_beta   90.00
_cell.angle_gamma   90.00
#
_symmetry.space_group_name_H-M   'P 1'
#
loop_
_entity.id
_entity.type
_entity.pdbx_description
1 polymer ?
#
loop_
_entity_poly.entity_id
_entity_poly.type
_entity_poly.pdbx_seq_one_letter_code
_entity_poly.pdbx_strand_id
1 'polypeptide(L)'
;MGKKKKWRWWFRVIHRDVGYFLFGMTIIYSLSGIALNHLNDWDPSYAKINNKVHLDMSSYDLNNKEDILRIIDVFGEQKNYKKHIKKRNGAVKVFLKKGSFLIFPSGDILYEKWKRRPVFHAVNYL
;
A
#
# COMPACT_ATOMS: atom_id res chain seq x y z
N MET A 1 -48.80 -47.80 -5.66
CA MET A 1 -47.96 -46.64 -5.26
C MET A 1 -46.67 -46.64 -6.07
N GLY A 2 -46.55 -45.77 -7.08
CA GLY A 2 -45.36 -45.72 -7.95
C GLY A 2 -44.12 -45.25 -7.19
N LYS A 3 -43.00 -45.99 -7.32
CA LYS A 3 -41.70 -45.68 -6.71
C LYS A 3 -41.35 -44.22 -7.02
N LYS A 4 -41.42 -43.31 -6.03
CA LYS A 4 -41.09 -41.89 -6.23
C LYS A 4 -39.66 -41.78 -6.75
N LYS A 5 -39.48 -41.08 -7.88
CA LYS A 5 -38.24 -40.96 -8.67
C LYS A 5 -37.07 -40.42 -7.82
N LYS A 6 -36.35 -41.31 -7.13
CA LYS A 6 -35.18 -40.99 -6.30
C LYS A 6 -34.12 -40.18 -7.04
N TRP A 7 -33.95 -40.43 -8.35
CA TRP A 7 -33.04 -39.68 -9.22
C TRP A 7 -33.35 -38.18 -9.29
N ARG A 8 -34.62 -37.79 -9.43
CA ARG A 8 -35.01 -36.37 -9.51
C ARG A 8 -34.73 -35.63 -8.20
N TRP A 9 -34.82 -36.34 -7.09
CA TRP A 9 -34.49 -35.79 -5.78
C TRP A 9 -32.98 -35.59 -5.65
N TRP A 10 -32.17 -36.59 -6.00
CA TRP A 10 -30.71 -36.48 -6.00
C TRP A 10 -30.20 -35.36 -6.91
N PHE A 11 -30.72 -35.24 -8.13
CA PHE A 11 -30.35 -34.15 -9.04
C PHE A 11 -30.64 -32.78 -8.43
N ARG A 12 -31.77 -32.63 -7.73
CA ARG A 12 -32.13 -31.36 -7.10
C ARG A 12 -31.22 -31.01 -5.94
N VAL A 13 -30.89 -31.98 -5.09
CA VAL A 13 -29.99 -31.78 -3.94
C VAL A 13 -28.57 -31.46 -4.43
N ILE A 14 -28.03 -32.28 -5.34
CA ILE A 14 -26.68 -32.08 -5.87
C ILE A 14 -26.57 -30.76 -6.62
N HIS A 15 -27.53 -30.43 -7.49
CA HIS A 15 -27.49 -29.18 -8.25
C HIS A 15 -27.52 -27.95 -7.32
N ARG A 16 -28.34 -28.00 -6.26
CA ARG A 16 -28.39 -26.93 -5.27
C ARG A 16 -27.07 -26.78 -4.54
N ASP A 17 -26.52 -27.88 -4.03
CA ASP A 17 -25.35 -27.85 -3.15
C ASP A 17 -24.07 -27.52 -3.95
N VAL A 18 -23.91 -28.08 -5.15
CA VAL A 18 -22.84 -27.71 -6.10
C VAL A 18 -23.02 -26.28 -6.58
N GLY A 19 -24.26 -25.84 -6.81
CA GLY A 19 -24.56 -24.45 -7.19
C GLY A 19 -24.10 -23.45 -6.13
N TYR A 20 -24.39 -23.71 -4.85
CA TYR A 20 -23.90 -22.87 -3.76
C TYR A 20 -22.37 -22.86 -3.65
N PHE A 21 -21.74 -24.02 -3.84
CA PHE A 21 -20.28 -24.11 -3.85
C PHE A 21 -19.66 -23.28 -4.99
N LEU A 22 -20.14 -23.45 -6.22
CA LEU A 22 -19.64 -22.73 -7.40
C LEU A 22 -19.90 -21.22 -7.31
N PHE A 23 -21.04 -20.81 -6.74
CA PHE A 23 -21.34 -19.41 -6.49
C PHE A 23 -20.35 -18.78 -5.50
N GLY A 24 -20.10 -19.47 -4.37
CA GLY A 24 -19.09 -19.03 -3.40
C GLY A 24 -17.69 -18.94 -4.02
N MET A 25 -17.29 -19.95 -4.79
CA MET A 25 -16.02 -19.96 -5.53
C MET A 25 -15.93 -18.78 -6.50
N THR A 26 -17.03 -18.47 -7.20
CA THR A 26 -17.08 -17.34 -8.14
C THR A 26 -16.86 -16.02 -7.40
N ILE A 27 -17.53 -15.79 -6.26
CA ILE A 27 -17.31 -14.58 -5.44
C ILE A 27 -15.84 -14.47 -5.02
N ILE A 28 -15.25 -15.56 -4.50
CA ILE A 28 -13.85 -15.58 -4.04
C ILE A 28 -12.91 -15.25 -5.21
N TYR A 29 -13.12 -15.87 -6.38
CA TYR A 29 -12.29 -15.63 -7.56
C TYR A 29 -12.47 -14.22 -8.13
N SER A 30 -13.69 -13.68 -8.14
CA SER A 30 -13.94 -12.31 -8.58
C SER A 30 -13.24 -11.30 -7.67
N LEU A 31 -13.32 -11.47 -6.33
CA LEU A 31 -12.62 -10.63 -5.38
C LEU A 31 -11.10 -10.75 -5.52
N SER A 32 -10.58 -11.96 -5.73
CA SER A 32 -9.17 -12.20 -6.01
C SER A 32 -8.71 -11.51 -7.29
N GLY A 33 -9.48 -11.60 -8.37
CA GLY A 33 -9.19 -10.92 -9.63
C GLY A 33 -9.16 -9.39 -9.48
N ILE A 34 -10.10 -8.81 -8.73
CA ILE A 34 -10.11 -7.37 -8.42
C ILE A 34 -8.85 -7.00 -7.61
N ALA A 35 -8.50 -7.78 -6.59
CA ALA A 35 -7.32 -7.53 -5.76
C ALA A 35 -6.02 -7.61 -6.57
N LEU A 36 -5.87 -8.61 -7.45
CA LEU A 36 -4.71 -8.75 -8.33
C LEU A 36 -4.62 -7.60 -9.35
N ASN A 37 -5.74 -7.19 -9.92
CA ASN A 37 -5.75 -6.11 -10.91
C ASN A 37 -5.41 -4.75 -10.28
N HIS A 38 -5.74 -4.55 -9.01
CA HIS A 38 -5.42 -3.33 -8.27
C HIS A 38 -4.16 -3.44 -7.40
N LEU A 39 -3.33 -4.48 -7.56
CA LEU A 39 -2.12 -4.68 -6.74
C LEU A 39 -1.13 -3.49 -6.82
N ASN A 40 -1.09 -2.80 -7.97
CA ASN A 40 -0.24 -1.63 -8.18
C ASN A 40 -0.82 -0.33 -7.59
N ASP A 41 -2.15 -0.26 -7.47
CA ASP A 41 -2.87 0.92 -6.94
C ASP A 41 -3.09 0.83 -5.43
N TRP A 42 -3.22 -0.39 -4.92
CA TRP A 42 -3.60 -0.70 -3.56
C TRP A 42 -2.66 -1.73 -2.96
N ASP A 43 -1.77 -1.25 -2.08
CA ASP A 43 -1.01 -2.12 -1.18
C ASP A 43 -1.90 -2.47 0.03
N PRO A 44 -2.39 -3.72 0.16
CA PRO A 44 -3.23 -4.11 1.29
C PRO A 44 -2.42 -4.18 2.60
N SER A 45 -1.09 -4.30 2.52
CA SER A 45 -0.21 -4.38 3.68
C SER A 45 0.19 -2.99 4.21
N TYR A 46 0.32 -2.00 3.32
CA TYR A 46 0.79 -0.65 3.66
C TYR A 46 -0.10 0.46 3.10
N ALA A 47 -0.52 1.39 3.97
CA ALA A 47 -1.07 2.66 3.52
C ALA A 47 0.10 3.61 3.16
N LYS A 48 0.13 4.05 1.90
CA LYS A 48 1.04 5.11 1.43
C LYS A 48 0.41 6.47 1.76
N ILE A 49 1.04 7.22 2.67
CA ILE A 49 0.62 8.57 3.02
C ILE A 49 1.57 9.53 2.29
N ASN A 50 1.02 10.30 1.34
CA ASN A 50 1.76 11.31 0.59
C ASN A 50 1.32 12.70 1.06
N ASN A 51 2.20 13.41 1.75
CA ASN A 51 1.97 14.79 2.14
C ASN A 51 2.88 15.71 1.34
N LYS A 52 2.33 16.83 0.86
CA LYS A 52 3.11 17.91 0.28
C LYS A 52 3.18 19.02 1.31
N VAL A 53 4.40 19.42 1.67
CA VAL A 53 4.64 20.52 2.60
C VAL A 53 5.61 21.47 1.93
N HIS A 54 5.36 22.77 2.08
CA HIS A 54 6.28 23.80 1.61
C HIS A 54 7.06 24.32 2.82
N LEU A 55 8.39 24.36 2.71
CA LEU A 55 9.28 24.96 3.71
C LEU A 55 10.10 26.05 3.05
N ASP A 56 10.31 27.14 3.77
CA ASP A 56 11.24 28.17 3.34
C ASP A 56 12.68 27.61 3.40
N MET A 57 13.34 27.59 2.25
CA MET A 57 14.69 27.06 2.07
C MET A 57 15.78 28.10 2.27
N SER A 58 15.42 29.35 2.56
CA SER A 58 16.38 30.46 2.73
C SER A 58 17.46 30.19 3.79
N SER A 59 17.18 29.33 4.77
CA SER A 59 18.09 28.96 5.86
C SER A 59 18.74 27.58 5.70
N TYR A 60 18.55 26.88 4.57
CA TYR A 60 18.99 25.49 4.39
C TYR A 60 19.74 25.27 3.08
N ASP A 61 20.94 24.70 3.17
CA ASP A 61 21.70 24.24 2.01
C ASP A 61 21.56 22.73 1.81
N LEU A 62 20.95 22.33 0.69
CA LEU A 62 20.80 20.92 0.29
C LEU A 62 22.12 20.23 -0.05
N ASN A 63 23.23 20.95 -0.11
CA ASN A 63 24.57 20.38 -0.21
C ASN A 63 25.14 19.99 1.15
N ASN A 64 24.67 20.60 2.24
CA ASN A 64 25.10 20.26 3.58
C ASN A 64 24.22 19.16 4.19
N LYS A 65 24.86 18.10 4.66
CA LYS A 65 24.19 16.98 5.34
C LYS A 65 23.49 17.41 6.63
N GLU A 66 24.05 18.39 7.34
CA GLU A 66 23.50 18.88 8.61
C GLU A 66 22.14 19.54 8.40
N ASP A 67 21.99 20.30 7.32
CA ASP A 67 20.76 21.01 6.97
C ASP A 67 19.66 20.04 6.54
N ILE A 68 20.04 19.00 5.79
CA ILE A 68 19.14 17.89 5.47
C ILE A 68 18.62 17.22 6.75
N LEU A 69 19.49 17.01 7.75
CA LEU A 69 19.08 16.42 9.03
C LEU A 69 18.16 17.36 9.83
N ARG A 70 18.42 18.67 9.81
CA ARG A 70 17.55 19.69 10.44
C ARG A 70 16.16 19.70 9.81
N ILE A 71 16.05 19.65 8.48
CA ILE A 71 14.77 19.59 7.78
C ILE A 71 13.97 18.33 8.20
N ILE A 72 14.62 17.17 8.30
CA ILE A 72 13.95 15.92 8.70
C ILE A 72 13.54 15.95 10.18
N ASP A 73 14.30 16.66 11.02
CA ASP A 73 14.02 16.82 12.44
C ASP A 73 12.76 17.65 12.72
N VAL A 74 12.45 18.63 11.86
CA VAL A 74 11.15 19.35 11.88
C VAL A 74 9.97 18.38 11.78
N PHE A 75 10.14 17.26 11.08
CA PHE A 75 9.12 16.22 10.96
C PHE A 75 9.23 15.13 12.05
N GLY A 76 10.18 15.23 12.98
CA GLY A 76 10.41 14.26 14.06
C GLY A 76 10.94 12.91 13.58
N GLU A 77 11.47 12.83 12.35
CA GLU A 77 11.85 11.57 11.69
C GLU A 77 13.37 11.32 11.69
N GLN A 78 14.15 12.11 12.44
CA GLN A 78 15.62 12.05 12.47
C GLN A 78 16.14 10.64 12.81
N LYS A 79 15.50 9.95 13.78
CA LYS A 79 15.85 8.57 14.20
C LYS A 79 15.61 7.51 13.12
N ASN A 80 14.85 7.85 12.08
CA ASN A 80 14.52 6.97 10.97
C ASN A 80 15.37 7.22 9.72
N TYR A 81 16.27 8.20 9.73
CA TYR A 81 17.18 8.48 8.63
C TYR A 81 18.08 7.27 8.31
N LYS A 82 18.24 6.97 7.00
CA LYS A 82 19.18 5.95 6.52
C LYS A 82 20.27 6.56 5.63
N LYS A 83 19.86 7.21 4.53
CA LYS A 83 20.76 7.78 3.53
C LYS A 83 20.04 8.84 2.72
N HIS A 84 20.79 9.70 2.03
CA HIS A 84 20.23 10.61 1.03
C HIS A 84 20.96 10.45 -0.30
N ILE A 85 20.25 10.71 -1.40
CA ILE A 85 20.80 10.71 -2.76
C ILE A 85 20.38 12.00 -3.42
N LYS A 86 21.36 12.72 -3.97
CA LYS A 86 21.12 13.92 -4.77
C LYS A 86 20.71 13.52 -6.19
N LYS A 87 19.64 14.13 -6.68
CA LYS A 87 19.16 13.95 -8.05
C LYS A 87 19.77 15.01 -8.97
N ARG A 88 19.78 14.72 -10.27
CA ARG A 88 20.33 15.61 -11.32
C ARG A 88 19.64 16.98 -11.37
N ASN A 89 18.39 17.08 -10.94
CA ASN A 89 17.61 18.33 -10.88
C ASN A 89 17.83 19.13 -9.59
N GLY A 90 18.86 18.80 -8.79
CA GLY A 90 19.14 19.48 -7.52
C GLY A 90 18.28 19.02 -6.34
N ALA A 91 17.26 18.20 -6.57
CA ALA A 91 16.43 17.65 -5.50
C ALA A 91 17.20 16.60 -4.68
N VAL A 92 16.93 16.54 -3.38
CA VAL A 92 17.52 15.54 -2.48
C VAL A 92 16.44 14.54 -2.08
N LYS A 93 16.68 13.25 -2.41
CA LYS A 93 15.84 12.16 -1.92
C LYS A 93 16.45 11.57 -0.67
N VAL A 94 15.76 11.72 0.46
CA VAL A 94 16.17 11.16 1.75
C VAL A 94 15.37 9.89 2.01
N PHE A 95 16.08 8.78 2.24
CA PHE A 95 15.50 7.48 2.57
C PHE A 95 15.41 7.31 4.08
N LEU A 96 14.23 6.93 4.56
CA LEU A 96 13.97 6.59 5.95
C LEU A 96 13.76 5.08 6.13
N LYS A 97 13.65 4.62 7.37
CA LYS A 97 13.26 3.24 7.72
C LYS A 97 11.86 2.87 7.23
N LYS A 98 10.90 3.81 7.22
CA LYS A 98 9.47 3.57 6.89
C LYS A 98 8.91 4.64 5.95
N GLY A 99 9.71 5.13 5.01
CA GLY A 99 9.31 6.18 4.09
C GLY A 99 10.47 6.85 3.38
N SER A 100 10.17 7.95 2.68
CA SER A 100 11.18 8.83 2.09
C SER A 100 10.68 10.27 2.02
N PHE A 101 11.61 11.22 2.11
CA PHE A 101 11.37 12.60 1.75
C PHE A 101 11.98 12.87 0.37
N LEU A 102 11.31 13.67 -0.45
CA LEU A 102 11.87 14.28 -1.65
C LEU A 102 11.82 15.79 -1.45
N ILE A 103 12.98 16.40 -1.27
CA ILE A 103 13.13 17.83 -1.00
C ILE A 103 13.58 18.51 -2.30
N PHE A 104 12.82 19.49 -2.76
CA PHE A 104 13.16 20.29 -3.93
C PHE A 104 13.84 21.59 -3.51
N PRO A 105 14.72 22.16 -4.36
CA PRO A 105 15.31 23.48 -4.11
C PRO A 105 14.26 24.61 -4.02
N SER A 106 13.06 24.41 -4.58
CA SER A 106 11.93 25.35 -4.49
C SER A 106 11.33 25.47 -3.09
N GLY A 107 11.68 24.57 -2.16
CA GLY A 107 11.03 24.46 -0.84
C GLY A 107 9.89 23.48 -0.78
N ASP A 108 9.53 22.86 -1.91
CA ASP A 108 8.54 21.78 -1.90
C ASP A 108 9.15 20.49 -1.35
N ILE A 109 8.45 19.89 -0.40
CA ILE A 109 8.82 18.62 0.22
C ILE A 109 7.68 17.63 0.02
N LEU A 110 7.98 16.54 -0.67
CA LEU A 110 7.09 15.38 -0.75
C LEU A 110 7.51 14.38 0.31
N TYR A 111 6.64 14.17 1.29
CA TYR A 111 6.81 13.18 2.33
C TYR A 111 5.97 11.95 2.01
N GLU A 112 6.64 10.80 1.80
CA GLU A 112 5.99 9.51 1.63
C GLU A 112 6.23 8.64 2.86
N LYS A 113 5.18 8.33 3.64
CA LYS A 113 5.24 7.42 4.79
C LYS A 113 4.47 6.14 4.53
N TRP A 114 5.03 5.03 5.00
CA TRP A 114 4.48 3.70 4.81
C TRP A 114 3.96 3.21 6.16
N LYS A 115 2.63 3.16 6.35
CA LYS A 115 2.01 2.70 7.60
C LYS A 115 1.40 1.32 7.40
N ARG A 116 1.84 0.34 8.19
CA ARG A 116 1.32 -1.03 8.15
C ARG A 116 -0.17 -1.06 8.53
N ARG A 117 -0.99 -1.78 7.77
CA ARG A 117 -2.41 -2.03 8.07
C ARG A 117 -2.53 -3.34 8.87
N PRO A 118 -2.89 -3.31 10.17
CA PRO A 118 -2.78 -4.49 11.05
C PRO A 118 -3.69 -5.66 10.63
N VAL A 119 -4.88 -5.39 10.10
CA VAL A 119 -5.86 -6.45 9.74
C VAL A 119 -5.56 -7.05 8.36
N PHE A 120 -5.23 -6.23 7.37
CA PHE A 120 -5.06 -6.66 5.97
C PHE A 120 -3.68 -7.27 5.68
N HIS A 121 -2.66 -6.99 6.49
CA HIS A 121 -1.34 -7.59 6.31
C HIS A 121 -1.34 -9.11 6.57
N ALA A 122 -2.19 -9.61 7.48
CA ALA A 122 -2.21 -11.04 7.80
C ALA A 122 -2.78 -11.89 6.64
N VAL A 123 -3.65 -11.31 5.82
CA VAL A 123 -4.29 -11.98 4.67
C VAL A 123 -3.39 -11.98 3.44
N ASN A 124 -2.44 -11.03 3.34
CA ASN A 124 -1.55 -10.87 2.20
C ASN A 124 -0.25 -11.71 2.26
N TYR A 125 -0.18 -12.73 3.13
CA TYR A 125 1.01 -13.57 3.32
C TYR A 125 0.83 -15.01 2.80
N LEU A 126 -0.09 -15.19 1.84
CA LEU A 126 -0.33 -16.47 1.16
C LEU A 126 0.36 -16.50 -0.21
#